data_AF-A0AAD7H0W4-F1
#
_entry.id   AF-A0AAD7H0W4-F1
#
_cell.length_a   1.000
_cell.length_b   1.000
_cell.length_c   1.000
_cell.angle_alpha   90.00
_cell.angle_beta   90.00
_cell.angle_gamma   90.00
#
_symmetry.space_group_name_H-M   'P 1'
#
loop_
_entity.id
_entity.type
_entity.pdbx_description
1 polymer ?
#
loop_
_entity_poly.entity_id
_entity_poly.type
_entity_poly.pdbx_seq_one_letter_code
_entity_poly.pdbx_strand_id
1 'polypeptide(L)' 'MTWGGLQGFQTPIANDSLIVDGVGSLGTAHTERGLTFVEVELSGHMVPQFSPLAAFQSMSFLMGFRATP' A
#
# COMPACT_ATOMS: atom_id res chain seq x y z
N MET A 1 -15.04 -3.09 7.22
CA MET A 1 -14.76 -4.53 7.03
C MET A 1 -14.35 -5.13 8.38
N THR A 2 -14.66 -6.40 8.64
CA THR A 2 -14.21 -7.13 9.84
C THR A 2 -13.33 -8.29 9.39
N TRP A 3 -12.12 -8.41 9.96
CA TRP A 3 -11.17 -9.47 9.64
C TRP A 3 -10.26 -9.75 10.82
N GLY A 4 -9.75 -10.97 10.94
CA GLY A 4 -8.89 -11.37 12.05
C GLY A 4 -9.51 -11.11 13.44
N GLY A 5 -10.85 -11.21 13.56
CA GLY A 5 -11.59 -11.07 14.82
C GLY A 5 -11.94 -9.64 15.24
N LEU A 6 -11.53 -8.59 14.50
CA LEU A 6 -11.80 -7.19 14.86
C LEU A 6 -12.36 -6.39 13.67
N GLN A 7 -13.18 -5.38 13.97
CA GLN A 7 -13.77 -4.49 12.98
C GLN A 7 -12.82 -3.33 12.69
N GLY A 8 -12.46 -3.15 11.41
CA GLY A 8 -11.63 -2.02 10.98
C GLY A 8 -10.16 -2.14 11.41
N PHE A 9 -9.39 -1.12 11.05
CA PHE A 9 -8.03 -0.97 11.56
C PHE A 9 -8.05 -0.56 13.03
N GLN A 10 -7.11 -1.09 13.80
CA GLN A 10 -6.98 -0.87 15.24
C GLN A 10 -5.89 0.13 15.55
N THR A 11 -4.96 0.36 14.61
CA THR A 11 -3.97 1.43 14.70
C THR A 11 -4.22 2.47 13.60
N PRO A 12 -3.98 3.76 13.87
CA PRO A 12 -4.03 4.79 12.84
C PRO A 12 -3.14 4.44 11.64
N ILE A 13 -3.65 4.71 10.45
CA ILE A 13 -2.88 4.60 9.21
C ILE A 13 -1.87 5.76 9.19
N ALA A 14 -0.58 5.44 9.05
CA ALA A 14 0.48 6.44 8.96
C ALA A 14 0.57 7.02 7.55
N ASN A 15 0.64 8.35 7.44
CA ASN A 15 0.86 9.01 6.16
C ASN A 15 2.27 8.73 5.62
N ASP A 16 2.44 8.84 4.30
CA ASP A 16 3.73 8.77 3.62
C ASP A 16 4.52 7.47 3.87
N SER A 17 3.82 6.36 4.10
CA SER A 17 4.42 5.07 4.44
C SER A 17 4.63 4.13 3.24
N LEU A 18 4.10 4.46 2.05
CA LEU A 18 4.40 3.73 0.81
C LEU A 18 5.73 4.25 0.22
N ILE A 19 6.85 3.70 0.68
CA ILE A 19 8.18 4.14 0.29
C ILE A 19 8.74 3.28 -0.84
N VAL A 20 9.11 3.94 -1.95
CA VAL A 20 9.85 3.31 -3.04
C VAL A 20 11.28 3.81 -3.07
N ASP A 21 12.23 2.86 -3.07
CA ASP A 21 13.66 3.14 -3.06
C ASP A 21 14.06 4.05 -4.22
N GLY A 22 14.76 5.15 -3.91
CA GLY A 22 15.20 6.13 -4.90
C GLY A 22 14.12 7.10 -5.40
N VAL A 23 12.88 6.99 -4.91
CA VAL A 23 11.77 7.88 -5.28
C VAL A 23 11.20 8.60 -4.07
N GLY A 24 11.09 7.91 -2.93
CA GLY A 24 10.47 8.44 -1.71
C GLY A 24 9.04 7.93 -1.53
N SER A 25 8.22 8.71 -0.82
CA SER A 25 6.80 8.41 -0.60
C SER A 25 6.03 8.53 -1.91
N LEU A 26 5.21 7.52 -2.22
CA LEU A 26 4.19 7.54 -3.28
C LEU A 26 2.78 7.47 -2.69
N GLY A 27 2.64 7.67 -1.39
CA GLY A 27 1.38 7.62 -0.65
C GLY A 27 1.51 6.78 0.62
N THR A 28 0.50 5.97 0.89
CA THR A 28 0.32 5.36 2.21
C THR A 28 0.11 3.85 2.09
N ALA A 29 0.82 3.09 2.92
CA ALA A 29 0.66 1.66 3.08
C ALA A 29 0.43 1.29 4.56
N HIS A 30 -0.55 0.41 4.81
CA HIS A 30 -0.83 -0.10 6.16
C HIS A 30 -1.10 -1.60 6.11
N THR A 31 -0.43 -2.37 6.96
CA THR A 31 -0.63 -3.81 7.06
C THR A 31 -1.08 -4.17 8.48
N GLU A 32 -2.22 -4.86 8.59
CA GLU A 32 -2.79 -5.25 9.87
C GLU A 32 -3.56 -6.57 9.76
N ARG A 33 -3.21 -7.54 10.61
CA ARG A 33 -3.85 -8.87 10.65
C ARG A 33 -3.97 -9.55 9.27
N GLY A 34 -2.93 -9.43 8.45
CA GLY A 34 -2.85 -10.07 7.13
C GLY A 34 -3.60 -9.35 6.00
N LEU A 35 -4.16 -8.16 6.25
CA LEU A 35 -4.68 -7.27 5.21
C LEU A 35 -3.70 -6.10 5.01
N THR A 36 -3.35 -5.83 3.76
CA THR A 36 -2.59 -4.63 3.38
C THR A 36 -3.50 -3.67 2.61
N PHE A 37 -3.56 -2.42 3.08
CA PHE A 37 -4.18 -1.29 2.40
C PHE A 37 -3.08 -0.44 1.77
N VAL A 38 -3.28 -0.04 0.51
CA VAL A 38 -2.38 0.86 -0.21
C VAL A 38 -3.22 1.98 -0.83
N GLU A 39 -2.86 3.20 -0.50
CA GLU A 39 -3.33 4.42 -1.12
C GLU A 39 -2.18 5.05 -1.90
N VAL A 40 -2.41 5.32 -3.18
CA VAL A 40 -1.40 5.90 -4.06
C VAL A 40 -1.79 7.34 -4.34
N GLU A 41 -0.92 8.26 -3.94
CA GLU A 41 -1.13 9.67 -4.17
C GLU A 41 -0.99 10.03 -5.65
N LEU A 42 -1.65 11.12 -6.05
CA LEU A 42 -1.65 11.65 -7.42
C LEU A 42 -2.06 10.62 -8.48
N SER A 43 -2.84 9.61 -8.07
CA SER A 43 -3.30 8.53 -8.94
C SER A 43 -4.83 8.48 -9.03
N GLY A 44 -5.33 8.21 -10.24
CA GLY A 44 -6.76 8.04 -10.51
C GLY A 44 -7.23 6.57 -10.48
N HIS A 45 -8.39 6.35 -11.10
CA HIS A 45 -9.09 5.05 -11.13
C HIS A 45 -8.25 3.88 -11.69
N MET A 46 -7.29 4.18 -12.57
CA MET A 46 -6.36 3.20 -13.14
C MET A 46 -4.95 3.49 -12.62
N VAL A 47 -4.62 2.98 -11.43
CA VAL A 47 -3.31 3.24 -10.79
C VAL A 47 -2.12 3.00 -11.71
N PRO A 48 -2.03 1.89 -12.48
CA PRO A 48 -0.89 1.66 -13.37
C PRO A 48 -0.73 2.72 -14.48
N GLN A 49 -1.80 3.46 -14.83
CA GLN A 49 -1.73 4.54 -15.81
C GLN A 49 -1.06 5.80 -15.26
N PHE A 50 -1.30 6.12 -13.99
CA PHE A 50 -0.86 7.38 -13.37
C PHE A 50 0.39 7.21 -12.50
N SER A 51 0.52 6.06 -11.84
CA SER A 51 1.68 5.70 -11.01
C SER A 51 2.11 4.26 -11.30
N PRO A 52 2.76 4.01 -12.46
CA PRO A 52 3.17 2.67 -12.87
C PRO A 52 4.14 2.03 -11.86
N LEU A 53 5.00 2.84 -11.23
CA LEU A 53 5.95 2.34 -10.25
C LEU A 53 5.27 1.89 -8.97
N ALA A 54 4.36 2.69 -8.39
CA ALA A 54 3.62 2.29 -7.20
C ALA A 54 2.79 1.02 -7.46
N ALA A 55 2.15 0.92 -8.63
CA ALA A 55 1.41 -0.26 -9.04
C ALA A 55 2.30 -1.51 -9.14
N PHE A 56 3.48 -1.39 -9.74
CA PHE A 56 4.43 -2.49 -9.88
C PHE A 56 4.98 -2.96 -8.52
N GLN A 57 5.33 -2.02 -7.63
CA GLN A 57 5.84 -2.36 -6.29
C GLN A 57 4.75 -3.03 -5.43
N SER A 58 3.53 -2.49 -5.44
CA SER A 58 2.39 -3.08 -4.74
C SER A 58 2.12 -4.53 -5.17
N MET A 59 2.17 -4.80 -6.48
CA MET A 59 2.00 -6.15 -7.01
C MET A 59 3.20 -7.05 -6.68
N SER A 60 4.42 -6.52 -6.72
CA SER A 60 5.63 -7.25 -6.35
C SER A 60 5.60 -7.68 -4.88
N PHE A 61 5.10 -6.83 -3.98
CA PHE A 61 4.86 -7.18 -2.58
C PHE A 61 3.80 -8.28 -2.43
N LEU A 62 2.64 -8.13 -3.09
CA LEU A 62 1.56 -9.13 -3.04
C LEU A 62 2.04 -10.52 -3.51
N MET A 63 2.89 -10.57 -4.54
CA MET A 63 3.45 -11.80 -5.07
C MET A 63 4.66 -12.34 -4.28
N GLY A 64 5.11 -11.64 -3.24
CA GLY A 64 6.23 -12.06 -2.39
C GLY A 64 7.62 -11.79 -2.98
N PHE A 65 7.72 -10.96 -4.02
CA PHE A 65 9.01 -10.50 -4.56
C PHE A 65 9.64 -9.37 -3.74
N ARG A 66 8.90 -8.78 -2.79
CA ARG A 66 9.37 -7.74 -1.87
C ARG A 66 8.87 -7.96 -0.45
N ALA A 67 9.63 -7.45 0.51
CA ALA A 67 9.28 -7.51 1.93
C ALA A 67 8.33 -6.39 2.38
N THR A 68 8.28 -5.28 1.65
CA THR A 68 7.41 -4.13 1.92
C THR A 68 6.63 -3.73 0.67
N PRO A 69 5.40 -3.19 0.82
CA PRO A 69 4.63 -2.59 -0.27
C PRO A 69 5.40 -1.48 -1.00
#